data_AF-A0A8J6IHB7-F1
#
_entry.id   AF-A0A8J6IHB7-F1
#
_cell.length_a   1.000
_cell.length_b   1.000
_cell.length_c   1.000
_cell.angle_alpha   90.00
_cell.angle_beta   90.00
_cell.angle_gamma   90.00
#
_symmetry.space_group_name_H-M   'P 1'
#
loop_
_entity.id
_entity.type
_entity.pdbx_description
1 polymer ?
#
loop_
_entity_poly.entity_id
_entity_poly.type
_entity_poly.pdbx_seq_one_letter_code
_entity_poly.pdbx_strand_id
1 'polypeptide(L)' 'MRAAHRVVDIRAAEAALHAELQRAGRGVDVLMERAATGLATACVALLGRVYGARVVLLVGSGDNGGDALYAGARLA' A
#
# COMPACT_ATOMS: atom_id res chain seq x y z
N MET A 1 6.91 22.81 7.79
CA MET A 1 8.03 22.03 7.21
C MET A 1 7.57 20.59 7.05
N ARG A 2 7.91 19.92 5.94
CA ARG A 2 7.69 18.47 5.80
C ARG A 2 8.97 17.76 6.23
N ALA A 3 8.87 16.85 7.21
CA ALA A 3 9.96 15.98 7.61
C ALA A 3 9.93 14.69 6.78
N ALA A 4 11.11 14.13 6.50
CA ALA A 4 11.24 12.83 5.86
C ALA A 4 11.92 11.86 6.84
N HIS A 5 11.51 10.59 6.82
CA HIS A 5 12.12 9.52 7.61
C HIS A 5 13.22 8.84 6.80
N ARG A 6 14.28 8.35 7.48
CA ARG A 6 15.28 7.51 6.81
C ARG A 6 14.66 6.15 6.55
N VAL A 7 15.13 5.48 5.50
CA VAL A 7 14.67 4.13 5.13
C VAL A 7 14.83 3.16 6.31
N VAL A 8 15.95 3.22 7.03
CA VAL A 8 16.19 2.35 8.19
C VAL A 8 15.15 2.54 9.30
N ASP A 9 14.69 3.78 9.54
CA ASP A 9 13.68 4.07 10.56
C ASP A 9 12.31 3.51 10.14
N ILE A 10 11.98 3.61 8.85
CA ILE A 10 10.76 3.04 8.26
C ILE A 10 10.78 1.52 8.38
N ARG A 11 11.86 0.86 7.95
CA ARG A 11 11.95 -0.61 7.98
C ARG A 11 11.91 -1.17 9.40
N ALA A 12 12.52 -0.48 10.36
CA ALA A 12 12.44 -0.87 11.77
C ALA A 12 11.00 -0.77 12.30
N ALA A 13 10.28 0.30 11.97
CA ALA A 13 8.88 0.48 12.36
C ALA A 13 7.94 -0.56 11.71
N GLU A 14 8.13 -0.84 10.42
CA GLU A 14 7.38 -1.86 9.69
C GLU A 14 7.59 -3.25 10.31
N ALA A 15 8.84 -3.62 10.59
CA ALA A 15 9.16 -4.92 11.21
C ALA A 15 8.54 -5.06 12.60
N ALA A 16 8.61 -4.01 13.42
CA ALA A 16 7.99 -4.00 14.75
C ALA A 16 6.48 -4.21 14.66
N LEU A 17 5.79 -3.41 13.81
CA LEU A 17 4.34 -3.51 13.63
C LEU A 17 3.92 -4.87 13.06
N HIS A 18 4.68 -5.40 12.10
CA HIS A 18 4.42 -6.72 11.54
C HIS A 18 4.45 -7.82 12.62
N ALA A 19 5.44 -7.78 13.51
CA ALA A 19 5.51 -8.71 14.64
C ALA A 19 4.32 -8.56 15.60
N GLU A 20 3.82 -7.34 15.83
CA GLU A 20 2.63 -7.14 16.66
C GLU A 20 1.37 -7.73 16.03
N LEU A 21 1.19 -7.51 14.72
CA LEU A 21 0.06 -8.03 13.97
C LEU A 21 0.06 -9.56 13.97
N GLN A 22 1.22 -10.18 13.75
CA GLN A 22 1.37 -11.64 13.84
C GLN A 22 1.03 -12.18 15.23
N ARG A 23 1.54 -11.54 16.30
CA ARG A 23 1.18 -11.91 17.68
C ARG A 23 -0.32 -11.79 17.94
N ALA A 24 -1.00 -10.86 17.28
CA ALA A 24 -2.45 -10.68 17.34
C ALA A 24 -3.24 -11.61 16.38
N GLY A 25 -2.58 -12.60 15.75
CA GLY A 25 -3.24 -13.54 14.83
C GLY A 25 -3.69 -12.93 13.51
N ARG A 26 -3.15 -11.77 13.13
CA ARG A 26 -3.46 -11.10 11.87
C ARG A 26 -2.58 -11.64 10.73
N GLY A 27 -3.11 -11.59 9.51
CA GLY A 27 -2.39 -12.00 8.30
C GLY A 27 -1.13 -11.18 8.05
N VAL A 28 -0.16 -11.81 7.39
CA VAL A 28 1.12 -11.18 7.00
C VAL A 28 0.95 -10.06 5.99
N ASP A 29 -0.16 -10.08 5.25
CA ASP A 29 -0.55 -9.16 4.19
C ASP A 29 -1.23 -7.89 4.70
N VAL A 30 -1.60 -7.79 5.98
CA VAL A 30 -2.36 -6.66 6.51
C VAL A 30 -1.70 -5.29 6.25
N LEU A 31 -0.37 -5.21 6.30
CA LEU A 31 0.33 -3.95 5.98
C LEU A 31 0.22 -3.60 4.49
N MET A 32 0.38 -4.59 3.61
CA MET A 32 0.23 -4.44 2.16
C MET A 32 -1.22 -4.08 1.80
N GLU A 33 -2.22 -4.71 2.42
CA GLU A 33 -3.63 -4.35 2.20
C GLU A 33 -3.94 -2.90 2.60
N ARG A 34 -3.36 -2.44 3.71
CA ARG A 34 -3.50 -1.04 4.17
C ARG A 34 -2.81 -0.08 3.21
N ALA A 35 -1.58 -0.38 2.79
CA ALA A 35 -0.83 0.42 1.82
C ALA A 35 -1.57 0.51 0.49
N ALA A 36 -2.03 -0.61 -0.05
CA ALA A 36 -2.84 -0.68 -1.26
C ALA A 36 -4.16 0.10 -1.17
N THR A 37 -4.83 0.08 -0.02
CA THR A 37 -6.06 0.86 0.21
C THR A 37 -5.77 2.36 0.19
N GLY A 38 -4.67 2.78 0.83
CA GLY A 38 -4.19 4.16 0.78
C GLY A 38 -3.85 4.60 -0.65
N LEU A 39 -3.12 3.75 -1.38
CA LEU A 39 -2.76 4.00 -2.78
C LEU A 39 -4.01 4.12 -3.68
N ALA A 40 -4.96 3.19 -3.58
CA ALA A 40 -6.21 3.26 -4.34
C ALA A 40 -7.00 4.54 -4.02
N THR A 41 -7.08 4.92 -2.74
CA THR A 41 -7.76 6.16 -2.31
C THR A 41 -7.11 7.40 -2.93
N ALA A 42 -5.78 7.47 -2.92
CA ALA A 42 -5.04 8.56 -3.56
C ALA A 42 -5.27 8.59 -5.08
N CYS A 43 -5.26 7.43 -5.74
CA CYS A 43 -5.58 7.33 -7.16
C CYS A 43 -7.01 7.81 -7.47
N VAL A 44 -8.02 7.40 -6.68
CA VAL A 44 -9.40 7.87 -6.84
C VAL A 44 -9.50 9.38 -6.71
N ALA A 45 -8.82 9.96 -5.71
CA ALA A 45 -8.79 11.41 -5.53
C ALA A 45 -8.16 12.14 -6.72
N LEU A 46 -7.09 11.58 -7.30
CA LEU A 46 -6.42 12.14 -8.49
C LEU A 46 -7.27 11.99 -9.76
N LEU A 47 -7.98 10.88 -9.93
CA LEU A 47 -8.80 10.62 -11.11
C LEU A 47 -10.06 11.49 -11.14
N GLY A 48 -10.59 11.92 -10.00
CA GLY A 48 -11.80 12.74 -9.86
C GLY A 48 -13.10 12.03 -10.25
N ARG A 49 -13.04 10.98 -11.07
CA ARG A 49 -14.10 10.02 -11.37
C ARG A 49 -13.50 8.62 -11.52
N VAL A 50 -14.19 7.61 -11.01
CA VAL A 50 -13.71 6.21 -11.04
C VAL A 50 -14.37 5.42 -12.17
N TYR A 51 -15.70 5.52 -12.30
CA TYR A 51 -16.42 4.77 -13.31
C TYR A 51 -16.01 5.17 -14.74
N GLY A 52 -15.67 4.17 -15.55
CA GLY A 52 -15.18 4.34 -16.91
C GLY A 52 -13.77 4.94 -17.02
N ALA A 53 -13.04 5.08 -15.91
CA ALA A 53 -11.62 5.41 -15.95
C ALA A 53 -10.81 4.19 -16.42
N ARG A 54 -9.69 4.45 -17.12
CA ARG A 54 -8.75 3.40 -17.56
C ARG A 54 -7.46 3.59 -16.78
N VAL A 55 -7.06 2.58 -16.02
CA VAL A 55 -5.83 2.58 -15.22
C VAL A 55 -4.91 1.50 -15.76
N VAL A 56 -3.64 1.86 -15.96
CA VAL A 56 -2.57 0.92 -16.31
C VAL A 56 -1.71 0.72 -15.08
N LEU A 57 -1.43 -0.53 -14.73
CA LEU A 57 -0.57 -0.89 -13.60
C LEU A 57 0.83 -1.24 -14.12
N LEU A 58 1.86 -0.59 -13.57
CA LEU A 58 3.26 -0.95 -13.79
C LEU A 58 3.76 -1.64 -12.53
N VAL A 59 3.90 -2.96 -12.58
CA VAL A 59 4.09 -3.81 -11.41
C VAL A 59 5.51 -4.35 -11.38
N GLY A 60 6.26 -3.99 -10.34
CA GLY A 60 7.57 -4.56 -10.04
C GLY A 60 7.48 -5.87 -9.24
N SER A 61 8.60 -6.54 -9.02
CA SER A 61 8.66 -7.82 -8.31
C SER A 61 8.75 -7.73 -6.78
N GLY A 62 8.80 -6.51 -6.21
CA GLY A 62 8.91 -6.29 -4.77
C GLY A 62 7.60 -5.83 -4.12
N ASP A 63 7.66 -5.44 -2.84
CA ASP A 63 6.49 -5.03 -2.04
C ASP A 63 5.65 -3.94 -2.72
N ASN A 64 6.30 -2.93 -3.32
CA ASN A 64 5.62 -1.86 -4.06
C ASN A 64 4.80 -2.40 -5.25
N GLY A 65 5.24 -3.51 -5.87
CA GLY A 65 4.49 -4.19 -6.91
C GLY A 65 3.25 -4.89 -6.36
N GLY A 66 3.37 -5.50 -5.18
CA GLY A 66 2.24 -6.03 -4.41
C GLY A 66 1.20 -4.96 -4.10
N ASP A 67 1.64 -3.79 -3.60
CA ASP A 67 0.77 -2.64 -3.36
C ASP A 67 0.04 -2.20 -4.64
N ALA A 68 0.76 -2.11 -5.76
CA ALA A 68 0.17 -1.73 -7.05
C ALA A 68 -0.87 -2.75 -7.54
N LEU A 69 -0.62 -4.05 -7.39
CA LEU A 69 -1.56 -5.11 -7.74
C LEU A 69 -2.82 -5.06 -6.85
N TYR A 70 -2.65 -4.98 -5.54
CA TYR A 70 -3.76 -4.94 -4.58
C TYR A 70 -4.57 -3.64 -4.69
N ALA A 71 -3.93 -2.52 -5.03
CA ALA A 71 -4.61 -1.26 -5.30
C ALA A 71 -5.37 -1.35 -6.63
N GLY A 72 -4.76 -1.93 -7.66
CA GLY A 72 -5.40 -2.19 -8.94
C GLY A 72 -6.67 -3.03 -8.82
N ALA A 73 -6.62 -4.10 -8.02
CA ALA A 73 -7.79 -4.93 -7.74
C ALA A 73 -8.93 -4.15 -7.05
N ARG A 74 -8.62 -3.11 -6.27
CA ARG A 74 -9.62 -2.22 -5.63
C ARG A 74 -10.17 -1.15 -6.58
N LEU A 75 -9.46 -0.84 -7.66
CA LEU A 75 -9.85 0.15 -8.67
C LEU A 75 -10.67 -0.46 -9.81
N ALA A 76 -10.69 -1.79 -9.91
CA ALA A 76 -11.49 -2.56 -10.86
C ALA A 76 -12.92 -2.78 -10.35
#